data_AF-A0A0Q4D2L7-F1
#
_entry.id   AF-A0A0Q4D2L7-F1
#
_cell.length_a   1.000
_cell.length_b   1.000
_cell.length_c   1.000
_cell.angle_alpha   90.00
_cell.angle_beta   90.00
_cell.angle_gamma   90.00
#
_symmetry.space_group_name_H-M   'P 1'
#
loop_
_entity.id
_entity.type
_entity.pdbx_description
1 polymer ?
#
loop_
_entity_poly.entity_id
_entity_poly.type
_entity_poly.pdbx_seq_one_letter_code
_entity_poly.pdbx_strand_id
1 'polypeptide(L)'
;MIALLRMTAGLTHWAVAFCVLYGLHGIGCAGVWATTMVGPISVQRLVLSIAWIGGVAAGIALTGWLYRTRSDAPTDQIGVVLGWVGVAAIIVTGLPIVTLPTCL
;
A
#
# COMPACT_ATOMS: atom_id res chain seq x y z
N MET A 1 5.03 -17.55 18.42
CA MET A 1 3.99 -16.84 17.61
C MET A 1 4.48 -15.52 17.02
N ILE A 2 5.22 -14.69 17.78
CA ILE A 2 5.76 -13.39 17.31
C ILE A 2 6.66 -13.49 16.06
N ALA A 3 7.45 -14.56 15.89
CA ALA A 3 8.32 -14.73 14.73
C ALA A 3 7.54 -14.84 13.39
N LEU A 4 6.43 -15.59 13.37
CA LEU A 4 5.57 -15.70 12.19
C LEU A 4 4.92 -14.36 11.84
N LEU A 5 4.48 -13.63 12.86
CA LEU A 5 3.88 -12.30 12.68
C LEU A 5 4.88 -11.31 12.05
N ARG A 6 6.14 -11.34 12.50
CA ARG A 6 7.20 -10.49 11.94
C ARG A 6 7.55 -10.87 10.49
N MET A 7 7.54 -12.16 10.17
CA MET A 7 7.80 -12.64 8.81
C MET A 7 6.69 -12.23 7.84
N THR A 8 5.42 -12.30 8.24
CA THR A 8 4.29 -11.97 7.37
C THR A 8 3.88 -10.50 7.41
N ALA A 9 4.46 -9.69 8.30
CA ALA A 9 4.08 -8.28 8.50
C ALA A 9 4.06 -7.46 7.19
N GLY A 10 5.06 -7.66 6.32
CA GLY A 10 5.14 -6.98 5.01
C GLY A 10 3.99 -7.33 4.07
N LEU A 11 3.64 -8.62 3.98
CA LEU A 11 2.53 -9.12 3.16
C LEU A 11 1.17 -8.71 3.74
N THR A 12 1.01 -8.77 5.06
CA THR A 12 -0.20 -8.30 5.74
C THR A 12 -0.41 -6.81 5.51
N HIS A 13 0.65 -6.01 5.59
CA HIS A 13 0.60 -4.59 5.28
C HIS A 13 0.17 -4.33 3.83
N TRP A 14 0.75 -5.06 2.88
CA TRP A 14 0.31 -5.01 1.48
C TRP A 14 -1.18 -5.34 1.32
N ALA A 15 -1.67 -6.42 1.94
CA ALA A 15 -3.07 -6.82 1.87
C ALA A 15 -4.01 -5.74 2.44
N VAL A 16 -3.63 -5.12 3.57
CA VAL A 16 -4.39 -4.00 4.16
C VAL A 16 -4.41 -2.79 3.21
N ALA A 17 -3.26 -2.40 2.67
CA ALA A 17 -3.17 -1.29 1.72
C ALA A 17 -4.01 -1.55 0.48
N PHE A 18 -4.00 -2.78 -0.05
CA PHE A 18 -4.83 -3.19 -1.18
C PHE A 18 -6.33 -3.06 -0.88
N CYS A 19 -6.79 -3.59 0.26
CA CYS A 19 -8.19 -3.49 0.67
C CYS A 19 -8.65 -2.03 0.83
N VAL A 20 -7.81 -1.17 1.41
CA VAL A 20 -8.09 0.26 1.56
C VAL A 20 -8.22 0.94 0.20
N LEU A 21 -7.28 0.69 -0.72
CA LEU A 21 -7.31 1.27 -2.05
C LEU A 21 -8.56 0.85 -2.82
N TYR A 22 -8.86 -0.45 -2.87
CA TYR A 22 -10.02 -0.96 -3.58
C TYR A 22 -11.35 -0.54 -2.95
N GLY A 23 -11.42 -0.46 -1.61
CA GLY A 23 -12.59 0.05 -0.90
C GLY A 23 -12.85 1.53 -1.20
N LEU A 24 -11.81 2.37 -1.12
CA LEU A 24 -11.90 3.79 -1.48
C LEU A 24 -12.27 4.00 -2.95
N HIS A 25 -11.74 3.15 -3.83
CA HIS A 25 -12.07 3.18 -5.24
C HIS A 25 -13.56 2.93 -5.46
N GLY A 26 -14.12 1.86 -4.87
CA GLY A 26 -15.55 1.55 -4.95
C GLY A 26 -16.44 2.67 -4.40
N ILE A 27 -16.09 3.23 -3.24
CA ILE A 27 -16.81 4.37 -2.65
C ILE A 27 -16.78 5.58 -3.58
N GLY A 28 -15.61 5.87 -4.14
CA GLY A 28 -15.43 7.02 -5.02
C GLY A 28 -16.17 6.90 -6.35
N CYS A 29 -16.27 5.69 -6.92
CA CYS A 29 -17.05 5.45 -8.15
C CYS A 29 -18.56 5.41 -7.90
N ALA A 30 -19.03 4.96 -6.73
CA ALA A 30 -20.44 5.02 -6.37
C ALA A 30 -20.89 6.45 -6.01
N GLY A 31 -19.95 7.32 -5.62
CA GLY A 31 -20.17 8.72 -5.30
C GLY A 31 -19.92 9.66 -6.50
N VAL A 32 -19.75 10.94 -6.17
CA VAL A 32 -19.44 12.02 -7.14
C VAL A 32 -17.94 12.33 -7.25
N TRP A 33 -17.07 11.54 -6.62
CA TRP A 33 -15.64 11.86 -6.50
C TRP A 33 -14.91 11.83 -7.85
N ALA A 34 -15.38 11.03 -8.80
CA ALA A 34 -14.86 10.99 -10.16
C ALA A 34 -15.17 12.27 -10.94
N THR A 35 -16.31 12.92 -10.67
CA THR A 35 -16.76 14.14 -11.36
C THR A 35 -16.39 15.43 -10.62
N THR A 36 -16.12 15.35 -9.31
CA THR A 36 -15.67 16.50 -8.53
C THR A 36 -14.19 16.76 -8.78
N MET A 37 -13.89 17.94 -9.34
CA MET A 37 -12.53 18.37 -9.68
C MET A 37 -11.93 19.23 -8.57
N VAL A 38 -10.65 19.01 -8.26
CA VAL A 38 -9.80 19.85 -7.40
C VAL A 38 -8.61 20.31 -8.24
N GLY A 39 -8.74 21.49 -8.85
CA GLY A 39 -7.78 21.95 -9.86
C GLY A 39 -7.80 21.06 -11.11
N PRO A 40 -6.66 20.55 -11.59
CA PRO A 40 -6.58 19.71 -12.79
C PRO A 40 -6.86 18.21 -12.55
N ILE A 41 -7.11 17.79 -11.31
CA ILE A 41 -7.29 16.38 -10.93
C ILE A 41 -8.65 16.17 -10.23
N SER A 42 -9.24 14.98 -10.39
CA SER A 42 -10.45 14.62 -9.66
C SER A 42 -10.16 14.26 -8.21
N VAL A 43 -11.15 14.45 -7.33
CA VAL A 43 -11.08 14.03 -5.91
C VAL A 43 -10.73 12.54 -5.82
N GLN A 44 -11.33 11.72 -6.69
CA GLN A 44 -11.02 10.29 -6.84
C GLN A 44 -9.51 10.04 -6.93
N ARG A 45 -8.87 10.70 -7.90
CA ARG A 45 -7.46 10.47 -8.21
C ARG A 45 -6.56 11.00 -7.10
N LEU A 46 -6.95 12.12 -6.49
CA LEU A 46 -6.22 12.70 -5.36
C LEU A 46 -6.24 11.75 -4.14
N VAL A 47 -7.43 11.28 -3.73
CA VAL A 47 -7.58 10.39 -2.57
C VAL A 47 -6.86 9.07 -2.78
N LEU A 48 -7.01 8.45 -3.96
CA LEU A 48 -6.31 7.20 -4.28
C LEU A 48 -4.79 7.39 -4.32
N SER A 49 -4.29 8.52 -4.85
CA SER A 49 -2.85 8.81 -4.86
C SER A 49 -2.30 9.00 -3.45
N ILE A 50 -3.02 9.73 -2.59
CA ILE A 50 -2.63 9.94 -1.18
C ILE A 50 -2.61 8.60 -0.44
N ALA A 51 -3.65 7.78 -0.59
CA ALA A 51 -3.72 6.47 0.04
C ALA A 51 -2.60 5.54 -0.44
N TRP A 52 -2.27 5.57 -1.74
CA TRP A 52 -1.19 4.77 -2.31
C TRP A 52 0.18 5.20 -1.79
N ILE A 53 0.50 6.50 -1.86
CA ILE A 53 1.76 7.05 -1.34
C ILE A 53 1.88 6.77 0.16
N GLY A 54 0.79 6.95 0.91
CA GLY A 54 0.73 6.62 2.34
C GLY A 54 1.00 5.15 2.62
N GLY A 55 0.40 4.24 1.84
CA GLY A 55 0.63 2.79 1.94
C GLY A 55 2.09 2.39 1.65
N VAL A 56 2.69 2.96 0.61
CA VAL A 56 4.11 2.75 0.27
C VAL A 56 5.01 3.30 1.39
N ALA A 57 4.78 4.54 1.84
CA ALA A 57 5.56 5.16 2.90
C ALA A 57 5.49 4.36 4.21
N ALA A 58 4.30 3.90 4.59
CA ALA A 58 4.10 3.03 5.75
C ALA A 58 4.84 1.69 5.59
N GLY A 59 4.83 1.10 4.39
CA GLY A 59 5.54 -0.15 4.12
C GLY A 59 7.07 0.01 4.19
N ILE A 60 7.61 1.12 3.68
CA ILE A 60 9.03 1.47 3.80
C ILE A 60 9.40 1.71 5.27
N ALA A 61 8.59 2.45 6.02
CA ALA A 61 8.82 2.71 7.44
C ALA A 61 8.80 1.41 8.26
N LEU A 62 7.84 0.52 8.00
CA LEU A 62 7.75 -0.80 8.62
C LEU A 62 9.00 -1.62 8.29
N THR A 63 9.38 -1.72 7.02
CA THR A 63 10.55 -2.50 6.59
C THR A 63 11.86 -1.93 7.16
N GLY A 64 11.99 -0.60 7.22
CA GLY A 64 13.13 0.07 7.88
C GLY A 64 13.19 -0.20 9.38
N TRP A 65 12.03 -0.25 10.05
CA TRP A 65 11.96 -0.64 11.46
C TRP A 65 12.34 -2.12 11.66
N LEU A 66 11.85 -3.03 10.83
CA LEU A 66 12.26 -4.44 10.84
C LEU A 66 13.77 -4.58 10.60
N TYR A 67 14.34 -3.83 9.66
CA TYR A 67 15.77 -3.84 9.38
C TYR A 67 16.61 -3.35 10.56
N ARG A 68 16.15 -2.32 11.29
CA ARG A 68 16.84 -1.81 12.49
C ARG A 68 16.75 -2.75 13.69
N THR A 69 15.67 -3.50 13.79
CA THR A 69 15.39 -4.40 14.93
C THR A 69 15.70 -5.87 14.63
N ARG A 70 16.38 -6.14 13.52
CA ARG A 70 16.81 -7.49 13.13
C ARG A 70 17.97 -7.95 14.01
N SER A 71 17.91 -9.21 14.43
CA SER A 71 19.07 -9.97 14.91
C SER A 71 19.65 -10.81 13.76
N ASP A 72 20.79 -11.49 13.98
CA ASP A 72 21.39 -12.40 12.98
C ASP A 72 20.62 -13.73 12.79
N ALA A 73 19.38 -13.79 13.29
CA ALA A 73 18.51 -14.93 13.09
C ALA A 73 18.00 -14.98 11.63
N PRO A 74 17.98 -16.16 10.99
CA PRO A 74 17.47 -16.32 9.62
C PRO A 74 16.02 -15.84 9.45
N THR A 75 15.19 -15.96 10.49
CA THR A 75 13.79 -15.52 10.48
C THR A 75 13.63 -14.02 10.32
N ASP A 76 14.58 -13.23 10.85
CA ASP A 76 14.52 -11.76 10.74
C ASP A 76 14.93 -11.30 9.33
N GLN A 77 15.90 -12.00 8.71
CA GLN A 77 16.28 -11.73 7.32
C GLN A 77 15.12 -12.01 6.37
N ILE A 78 14.42 -13.13 6.55
CA ILE A 78 13.21 -13.47 5.78
C ILE A 78 12.13 -12.40 5.97
N GLY A 79 11.92 -11.90 7.20
CA GLY A 79 10.97 -10.82 7.47
C GLY A 79 11.30 -9.51 6.76
N VAL A 80 12.58 -9.12 6.69
CA VAL A 80 13.00 -7.92 5.94
C VAL A 80 12.78 -8.09 4.43
N VAL A 81 13.14 -9.26 3.88
CA VAL A 81 12.91 -9.55 2.45
C VAL A 81 11.42 -9.50 2.12
N LEU A 82 10.58 -10.14 2.93
CA LEU A 82 9.12 -10.11 2.75
C LEU A 82 8.53 -8.70 2.95
N GLY A 83 9.14 -7.88 3.81
CA GLY A 83 8.86 -6.45 3.92
C GLY A 83 9.03 -5.71 2.59
N TRP A 84 10.20 -5.88 1.97
CA TRP A 84 10.49 -5.27 0.66
C TRP A 84 9.60 -5.82 -0.46
N VAL A 85 9.30 -7.13 -0.45
CA VAL A 85 8.34 -7.72 -1.39
C VAL A 85 6.96 -7.09 -1.23
N GLY A 86 6.50 -6.88 0.01
CA GLY A 86 5.24 -6.18 0.28
C GLY A 86 5.23 -4.74 -0.27
N VAL A 87 6.31 -3.98 -0.06
CA VAL A 87 6.44 -2.61 -0.62
C VAL A 87 6.41 -2.63 -2.15
N ALA A 88 7.19 -3.51 -2.78
CA ALA A 88 7.22 -3.65 -4.22
C ALA A 88 5.83 -4.03 -4.78
N ALA A 89 5.13 -4.93 -4.10
CA ALA A 89 3.77 -5.29 -4.45
C ALA A 89 2.82 -4.08 -4.39
N ILE A 90 2.86 -3.23 -3.34
CA ILE A 90 2.03 -2.02 -3.26
C ILE A 90 2.32 -1.07 -4.44
N ILE A 91 3.60 -0.90 -4.80
CA ILE A 91 4.00 -0.03 -5.92
C ILE A 91 3.38 -0.55 -7.23
N VAL A 92 3.53 -1.85 -7.50
CA VAL A 92 3.00 -2.48 -8.73
C VAL A 92 1.47 -2.45 -8.74
N THR A 93 0.81 -2.70 -7.60
CA THR A 93 -0.66 -2.73 -7.55
C THR A 93 -1.30 -1.33 -7.63
N GLY A 94 -0.59 -0.26 -7.25
CA GLY A 94 -1.08 1.11 -7.37
C GLY A 94 -0.83 1.77 -8.72
N LEU A 95 -0.01 1.18 -9.58
CA LEU A 95 0.27 1.69 -10.93
C LEU A 95 -0.98 1.92 -11.81
N PRO A 96 -1.99 1.04 -11.82
CA PRO A 96 -3.25 1.24 -12.54
C PRO A 96 -4.00 2.53 -12.16
N ILE A 97 -3.84 3.02 -10.92
CA ILE A 97 -4.52 4.22 -10.41
C ILE A 97 -4.13 5.46 -11.23
N VAL A 98 -2.90 5.50 -11.74
CA VAL A 98 -2.40 6.62 -12.53
C VAL A 98 -2.55 6.42 -14.04
N THR A 99 -2.64 5.18 -14.54
CA THR A 99 -2.64 4.91 -15.99
C THR A 99 -4.02 4.63 -16.58
N LEU A 100 -4.99 4.17 -15.78
CA LEU A 100 -6.31 3.76 -16.28
C LEU A 100 -7.42 4.71 -15.79
N PRO A 101 -8.52 4.85 -16.58
CA PRO A 101 -9.72 5.52 -16.10
C PRO A 101 -10.24 4.79 -14.86
N THR A 102 -10.44 5.53 -13.78
CA THR A 102 -10.81 4.96 -12.48
C THR A 102 -12.22 4.39 -12.49
N CYS A 103 -13.17 5.00 -13.18
CA CYS A 103 -14.54 4.49 -13.24
C CYS A 103 -14.90 4.30 -14.72
N LEU A 104 -15.43 3.11 -15.04
CA LEU A 104 -16.03 2.77 -16.33
C LEU A 104 -17.53 3.01 -16.26
#